data_AF-A0A316F1C7-F1
#
_entry.id   AF-A0A316F1C7-F1
#
_cell.length_a   1.000
_cell.length_b   1.000
_cell.length_c   1.000
_cell.angle_alpha   90.00
_cell.angle_beta   90.00
_cell.angle_gamma   90.00
#
_symmetry.space_group_name_H-M   'P 1'
#
loop_
_entity.id
_entity.type
_entity.pdbx_description
1 polymer ?
#
loop_
_entity_poly.entity_id
_entity_poly.type
_entity_poly.pdbx_seq_one_letter_code
_entity_poly.pdbx_strand_id
1 'polypeptide(L)'
;MTYDSRFEQRIAPQLEALGFVRCTDYFQQDGDVRQFHDKEGARFSAKPDFWHPKLDLYIETKAGTLNSKTRVRTAANAEAHRRDHCRIRGKAFNVGDMYATQFSHSRYKQSAVQRALTPQSVIVVFAERVPYATMTAYAKVGMVAIHLDALPQYLHYIQFTRYGLPVSWNLPYPEHGSSFVLH
;
A
#
# COMPACT_ATOMS: atom_id res chain seq x y z
N MET A 1 -21.59 3.21 5.47
CA MET A 1 -20.13 3.04 5.61
C MET A 1 -19.45 4.36 5.30
N THR A 2 -18.45 4.77 6.10
CA THR A 2 -17.76 6.07 5.96
C THR A 2 -16.39 5.85 5.33
N TYR A 3 -16.09 6.46 4.18
CA TYR A 3 -14.79 6.36 3.48
C TYR A 3 -13.69 7.16 4.19
N ASP A 4 -12.45 6.65 4.24
CA ASP A 4 -11.35 7.36 4.92
C ASP A 4 -10.90 8.57 4.09
N SER A 5 -11.23 8.57 2.79
CA SER A 5 -11.03 9.68 1.89
C SER A 5 -12.12 9.79 0.83
N ARG A 6 -12.36 11.01 0.31
CA ARG A 6 -13.18 11.22 -0.91
C ARG A 6 -12.64 10.43 -2.11
N PHE A 7 -11.35 10.14 -2.09
CA PHE A 7 -10.67 9.34 -3.10
C PHE A 7 -11.10 7.88 -3.06
N GLU A 8 -11.04 7.23 -1.90
CA GLU A 8 -11.53 5.87 -1.71
C GLU A 8 -13.00 5.74 -2.10
N GLN A 9 -13.84 6.70 -1.70
CA GLN A 9 -15.25 6.73 -2.07
C GLN A 9 -15.47 6.70 -3.59
N ARG A 10 -14.58 7.36 -4.35
CA ARG A 10 -14.67 7.45 -5.81
C ARG A 10 -14.29 6.13 -6.48
N ILE A 11 -13.31 5.40 -5.95
CA ILE A 11 -12.78 4.18 -6.56
C ILE A 11 -13.46 2.89 -6.04
N ALA A 12 -14.09 2.95 -4.87
CA ALA A 12 -14.73 1.79 -4.24
C ALA A 12 -15.72 1.05 -5.15
N PRO A 13 -16.61 1.70 -5.93
CA PRO A 13 -17.52 0.96 -6.81
C PRO A 13 -16.79 0.10 -7.87
N GLN A 14 -15.64 0.57 -8.36
CA GLN A 14 -14.84 -0.19 -9.33
C GLN A 14 -14.19 -1.41 -8.67
N LEU A 15 -13.71 -1.26 -7.43
CA LEU A 15 -13.10 -2.34 -6.67
C LEU A 15 -14.14 -3.37 -6.23
N GLU A 16 -15.30 -2.92 -5.75
CA GLU A 16 -16.43 -3.78 -5.38
C GLU A 16 -16.94 -4.60 -6.57
N ALA A 17 -17.02 -4.00 -7.76
CA ALA A 17 -17.35 -4.71 -9.00
C ALA A 17 -16.32 -5.81 -9.36
N LEU A 18 -15.08 -5.66 -8.92
CA LEU A 18 -14.01 -6.65 -9.06
C LEU A 18 -13.96 -7.66 -7.90
N GLY A 19 -14.93 -7.63 -6.98
CA GLY A 19 -15.02 -8.58 -5.87
C GLY A 19 -14.21 -8.22 -4.63
N PHE A 20 -13.70 -6.99 -4.54
CA PHE A 20 -13.06 -6.49 -3.33
C PHE A 20 -14.11 -6.09 -2.29
N VAL A 21 -13.76 -6.34 -1.03
CA VAL A 21 -14.46 -5.82 0.14
C VAL A 21 -13.55 -4.86 0.88
N ARG A 22 -14.14 -3.87 1.53
CA ARG A 22 -13.36 -2.90 2.29
C ARG A 22 -12.81 -3.50 3.57
N CYS A 23 -11.57 -3.16 3.89
CA CYS A 23 -10.96 -3.52 5.17
C CYS A 23 -11.27 -2.45 6.23
N THR A 24 -11.74 -2.89 7.38
CA THR A 24 -11.94 -2.05 8.57
C THR A 24 -10.78 -2.15 9.56
N ASP A 25 -10.03 -3.26 9.49
CA ASP A 25 -9.06 -3.65 10.51
C ASP A 25 -7.64 -3.73 9.95
N TYR A 26 -6.68 -3.56 10.85
CA TYR A 26 -5.26 -3.78 10.56
C TYR A 26 -5.03 -5.24 10.17
N PHE A 27 -3.92 -5.50 9.44
CA PHE A 27 -3.46 -6.87 9.24
C PHE A 27 -3.38 -7.60 10.58
N GLN A 28 -3.93 -8.81 10.61
CA GLN A 28 -3.91 -9.67 11.79
C GLN A 28 -2.91 -10.82 11.56
N GLN A 29 -2.32 -11.30 12.64
CA GLN A 29 -1.55 -12.54 12.70
C GLN A 29 -1.89 -13.21 14.03
N ASP A 30 -2.36 -14.45 13.99
CA ASP A 30 -2.73 -15.24 15.17
C ASP A 30 -3.77 -14.56 16.09
N GLY A 31 -4.64 -13.72 15.50
CA GLY A 31 -5.69 -12.98 16.22
C GLY A 31 -5.26 -11.61 16.76
N ASP A 32 -3.97 -11.25 16.61
CA ASP A 32 -3.42 -9.97 17.05
C ASP A 32 -3.01 -9.06 15.89
N VAL A 33 -2.94 -7.75 16.14
CA VAL A 33 -2.47 -6.76 15.16
C VAL A 33 -1.02 -7.06 14.77
N ARG A 34 -0.84 -7.43 13.49
CA ARG A 34 0.47 -7.78 12.94
C ARG A 34 1.41 -6.58 12.95
N GLN A 35 2.63 -6.83 13.44
CA GLN A 35 3.72 -5.87 13.43
C GLN A 35 4.65 -6.14 12.26
N PHE A 36 4.91 -5.10 11.48
CA PHE A 36 5.90 -5.08 10.41
C PHE A 36 7.15 -4.35 10.87
N HIS A 37 8.27 -4.65 10.23
CA HIS A 37 9.55 -4.04 10.53
C HIS A 37 10.06 -3.34 9.27
N ASP A 38 10.52 -2.10 9.44
CA ASP A 38 11.23 -1.43 8.37
C ASP A 38 12.70 -1.89 8.30
N LYS A 39 13.46 -1.30 7.38
CA LYS A 39 14.88 -1.63 7.21
C LYS A 39 15.77 -1.24 8.41
N GLU A 40 15.29 -0.34 9.28
CA GLU A 40 15.98 0.13 10.49
C GLU A 40 15.53 -0.68 11.73
N GLY A 41 14.65 -1.69 11.54
CA GLY A 41 14.13 -2.56 12.61
C GLY A 41 12.96 -1.95 13.38
N ALA A 42 12.44 -0.79 12.96
CA ALA A 42 11.34 -0.15 13.66
C ALA A 42 10.01 -0.86 13.39
N ARG A 43 9.23 -1.02 14.45
CA ARG A 43 7.91 -1.67 14.41
C ARG A 43 6.83 -0.70 13.93
N PHE A 44 5.93 -1.19 13.09
CA PHE A 44 4.71 -0.48 12.72
C PHE A 44 3.58 -1.44 12.35
N SER A 45 2.34 -0.96 12.45
CA SER A 45 1.17 -1.67 11.91
C SER A 45 0.75 -1.10 10.55
N ALA A 46 0.12 -1.93 9.73
CA ALA A 46 -0.47 -1.53 8.45
C ALA A 46 -1.92 -1.99 8.36
N LYS A 47 -2.75 -1.14 7.76
CA LYS A 47 -4.16 -1.39 7.47
C LYS A 47 -4.32 -1.30 5.96
N PRO A 48 -4.68 -2.39 5.25
CA PRO A 48 -4.99 -2.31 3.84
C PRO A 48 -6.32 -1.58 3.63
N ASP A 49 -6.56 -1.06 2.43
CA ASP A 49 -7.83 -0.39 2.11
C ASP A 49 -8.91 -1.41 1.73
N PHE A 50 -8.55 -2.43 0.94
CA PHE A 50 -9.46 -3.46 0.46
C PHE A 50 -8.83 -4.86 0.45
N TRP A 51 -9.67 -5.88 0.44
CA TRP A 51 -9.31 -7.30 0.37
C TRP A 51 -10.22 -8.04 -0.60
N HIS A 52 -9.66 -8.96 -1.38
CA HIS A 52 -10.42 -9.82 -2.28
C HIS A 52 -10.57 -11.22 -1.66
N PRO A 53 -11.76 -11.62 -1.16
CA PRO A 53 -11.90 -12.85 -0.37
C PRO A 53 -11.52 -14.13 -1.12
N LYS A 54 -11.94 -14.26 -2.38
CA LYS A 54 -11.63 -15.46 -3.19
C LYS A 54 -10.16 -15.57 -3.57
N LEU A 55 -9.50 -14.43 -3.73
CA LEU A 55 -8.13 -14.33 -4.20
C LEU A 55 -7.20 -13.94 -3.07
N ASP A 56 -7.62 -14.05 -1.81
CA ASP A 56 -6.88 -13.67 -0.61
C ASP A 56 -5.78 -12.62 -0.86
N LEU A 57 -6.21 -11.47 -1.41
CA LEU A 57 -5.33 -10.42 -1.93
C LEU A 57 -5.77 -9.10 -1.33
N TYR A 58 -4.86 -8.45 -0.65
CA TYR A 58 -5.05 -7.12 -0.09
C TYR A 58 -4.55 -6.07 -1.08
N ILE A 59 -5.22 -4.92 -1.12
CA ILE A 59 -4.74 -3.77 -1.88
C ILE A 59 -4.73 -2.52 -1.01
N GLU A 60 -3.66 -1.76 -1.17
CA GLU A 60 -3.53 -0.40 -0.69
C GLU A 60 -3.75 0.54 -1.87
N THR A 61 -4.67 1.48 -1.76
CA THR A 61 -4.99 2.44 -2.82
C THR A 61 -4.28 3.77 -2.59
N LYS A 62 -3.82 4.40 -3.68
CA LYS A 62 -3.17 5.72 -3.61
C LYS A 62 -3.63 6.62 -4.76
N ALA A 63 -3.96 7.85 -4.41
CA ALA A 63 -4.32 8.89 -5.39
C ALA A 63 -3.09 9.41 -6.15
N GLY A 64 -1.93 9.46 -5.51
CA GLY A 64 -0.70 10.00 -6.08
C GLY A 64 0.54 9.24 -5.62
N THR A 65 1.71 9.67 -6.12
CA THR A 65 2.98 8.97 -5.89
C THR A 65 3.34 8.88 -4.40
N LEU A 66 3.87 7.73 -3.99
CA LEU A 66 4.49 7.53 -2.69
C LEU A 66 5.79 8.32 -2.59
N ASN A 67 6.05 8.88 -1.42
CA ASN A 67 7.28 9.61 -1.19
C ASN A 67 8.41 8.66 -0.72
N SER A 68 9.64 9.16 -0.83
CA SER A 68 10.86 8.52 -0.30
C SER A 68 11.33 9.14 1.02
N LYS A 69 10.58 10.11 1.56
CA LYS A 69 11.07 11.07 2.55
C LYS A 69 10.91 10.58 3.99
N THR A 70 10.04 9.63 4.25
CA THR A 70 9.81 9.17 5.62
C THR A 70 10.85 8.11 5.97
N ARG A 71 11.80 8.46 6.86
CA ARG A 71 12.52 7.53 7.76
C ARG A 71 11.84 7.57 9.13
N VAL A 72 11.95 6.53 9.96
CA VAL A 72 11.22 6.42 11.24
C VAL A 72 11.47 7.65 12.12
N ARG A 73 12.74 8.06 12.18
CA ARG A 73 13.16 9.31 12.82
C ARG A 73 12.40 10.54 12.29
N THR A 74 12.14 10.60 10.99
CA THR A 74 11.37 11.69 10.36
C THR A 74 9.89 11.65 10.75
N ALA A 75 9.27 10.47 10.87
CA ALA A 75 7.88 10.37 11.31
C ALA A 75 7.73 10.66 12.81
N ALA A 76 8.63 10.13 13.65
CA ALA A 76 8.68 10.47 15.07
C ALA A 76 8.89 11.98 15.28
N ASN A 77 9.79 12.60 14.50
CA ASN A 77 9.99 14.05 14.53
C ASN A 77 8.76 14.82 14.02
N ALA A 78 8.10 14.34 12.95
CA ALA A 78 6.88 14.95 12.42
C ALA A 78 5.72 14.86 13.41
N GLU A 79 5.59 13.72 14.10
CA GLU A 79 4.62 13.54 15.18
C GLU A 79 4.92 14.46 16.35
N ALA A 80 6.16 14.50 16.84
CA ALA A 80 6.57 15.39 17.92
C ALA A 80 6.30 16.85 17.59
N HIS A 81 6.65 17.29 16.37
CA HIS A 81 6.37 18.63 15.89
C HIS A 81 4.87 18.91 15.77
N ARG A 82 4.06 17.95 15.32
CA ARG A 82 2.60 18.10 15.24
C ARG A 82 1.95 18.15 16.61
N ARG A 83 2.42 17.32 17.56
CA ARG A 83 1.99 17.36 18.97
C ARG A 83 2.26 18.73 19.58
N ASP A 84 3.45 19.26 19.35
CA ASP A 84 3.81 20.60 19.82
C ASP A 84 2.93 21.70 19.18
N HIS A 85 2.67 21.59 17.88
CA HIS A 85 1.78 22.52 17.17
C HIS A 85 0.33 22.50 17.70
N CYS A 86 -0.22 21.31 17.97
CA CYS A 86 -1.54 21.17 18.60
C CYS A 86 -1.54 21.78 20.00
N ARG A 87 -0.49 21.54 20.80
CA ARG A 87 -0.31 22.13 22.13
C ARG A 87 -0.30 23.65 22.10
N ILE A 88 0.53 24.26 21.23
CA ILE A 88 0.63 25.73 21.07
C ILE A 88 -0.72 26.34 20.67
N ARG A 89 -1.51 25.62 19.87
CA ARG A 89 -2.86 26.05 19.44
C ARG A 89 -3.98 25.70 20.42
N GLY A 90 -3.68 25.13 21.58
CA GLY A 90 -4.68 24.71 22.56
C GLY A 90 -5.62 23.60 22.07
N LYS A 91 -5.18 22.76 21.12
CA LYS A 91 -5.95 21.66 20.55
C LYS A 91 -5.43 20.31 21.04
N ALA A 92 -6.34 19.36 21.26
CA ALA A 92 -5.97 17.97 21.54
C ALA A 92 -5.42 17.31 20.26
N PHE A 93 -4.31 16.59 20.40
CA PHE A 93 -3.77 15.75 19.33
C PHE A 93 -4.69 14.54 19.13
N ASN A 94 -5.25 14.39 17.94
CA ASN A 94 -6.24 13.35 17.65
C ASN A 94 -5.70 12.27 16.69
N VAL A 95 -6.53 11.26 16.44
CA VAL A 95 -6.23 10.13 15.55
C VAL A 95 -5.92 10.59 14.11
N GLY A 96 -6.57 11.65 13.62
CA GLY A 96 -6.28 12.23 12.31
C GLY A 96 -4.90 12.88 12.25
N ASP A 97 -4.48 13.60 13.30
CA ASP A 97 -3.13 14.17 13.40
C ASP A 97 -2.05 13.09 13.45
N MET A 98 -2.34 11.97 14.14
CA MET A 98 -1.49 10.79 14.16
C MET A 98 -1.36 10.19 12.76
N TYR A 99 -2.47 9.91 12.05
CA TYR A 99 -2.40 9.36 10.69
C TYR A 99 -1.66 10.27 9.71
N ALA A 100 -1.81 11.59 9.85
CA ALA A 100 -1.12 12.58 9.01
C ALA A 100 0.40 12.64 9.26
N THR A 101 0.88 12.14 10.39
CA THR A 101 2.30 12.11 10.77
C THR A 101 2.91 10.72 10.62
N GLN A 102 2.08 9.70 10.39
CA GLN A 102 2.50 8.34 10.15
C GLN A 102 3.03 8.11 8.73
N PHE A 103 3.77 7.02 8.60
CA PHE A 103 4.47 6.55 7.40
C PHE A 103 3.59 6.08 6.23
N SER A 104 2.29 6.34 6.27
CA SER A 104 1.28 5.76 5.36
C SER A 104 1.58 5.98 3.86
N HIS A 105 2.28 7.06 3.52
CA HIS A 105 2.65 7.42 2.14
C HIS A 105 4.09 7.07 1.73
N SER A 106 4.80 6.24 2.50
CA SER A 106 6.18 5.86 2.20
C SER A 106 6.25 4.58 1.35
N ARG A 107 6.98 4.63 0.23
CA ARG A 107 7.25 3.43 -0.58
C ARG A 107 8.02 2.35 0.19
N TYR A 108 8.85 2.74 1.15
CA TYR A 108 9.64 1.80 1.95
C TYR A 108 8.78 1.02 2.95
N LYS A 109 7.71 1.64 3.48
CA LYS A 109 6.73 0.95 4.30
C LYS A 109 5.96 -0.08 3.48
N GLN A 110 5.48 0.31 2.31
CA GLN A 110 4.74 -0.59 1.43
C GLN A 110 5.61 -1.75 0.95
N SER A 111 6.86 -1.49 0.58
CA SER A 111 7.87 -2.53 0.31
C SER A 111 8.07 -3.47 1.51
N ALA A 112 8.20 -2.96 2.74
CA ALA A 112 8.36 -3.79 3.93
C ALA A 112 7.13 -4.68 4.20
N VAL A 113 5.92 -4.15 4.00
CA VAL A 113 4.67 -4.93 4.09
C VAL A 113 4.63 -6.03 3.04
N GLN A 114 4.90 -5.70 1.77
CA GLN A 114 4.94 -6.69 0.68
C GLN A 114 6.05 -7.72 0.85
N ARG A 115 7.20 -7.36 1.41
CA ARG A 115 8.25 -8.34 1.72
C ARG A 115 7.81 -9.34 2.79
N ALA A 116 7.03 -8.90 3.77
CA ALA A 116 6.54 -9.73 4.85
C ALA A 116 5.33 -10.62 4.46
N LEU A 117 4.55 -10.19 3.47
CA LEU A 117 3.32 -10.86 3.03
C LEU A 117 3.40 -11.50 1.64
N THR A 118 4.43 -11.17 0.86
CA THR A 118 4.55 -11.40 -0.59
C THR A 118 3.66 -10.49 -1.46
N PRO A 119 4.10 -10.16 -2.69
CA PRO A 119 3.25 -9.48 -3.68
C PRO A 119 2.00 -10.26 -4.09
N GLN A 120 1.94 -11.58 -3.87
CA GLN A 120 0.74 -12.38 -4.17
C GLN A 120 -0.37 -12.19 -3.14
N SER A 121 -0.04 -11.65 -1.97
CA SER A 121 -0.98 -11.36 -0.89
C SER A 121 -1.28 -9.87 -0.74
N VAL A 122 -0.38 -8.97 -1.19
CA VAL A 122 -0.63 -7.53 -1.09
C VAL A 122 0.09 -6.71 -2.16
N ILE A 123 -0.62 -5.74 -2.74
CA ILE A 123 -0.06 -4.78 -3.70
C ILE A 123 -0.51 -3.34 -3.44
N VAL A 124 0.16 -2.39 -4.09
CA VAL A 124 -0.29 -0.98 -4.15
C VAL A 124 -0.95 -0.70 -5.50
N VAL A 125 -2.14 -0.11 -5.48
CA VAL A 125 -2.89 0.30 -6.67
C VAL A 125 -2.99 1.82 -6.72
N PHE A 126 -2.43 2.41 -7.76
CA PHE A 126 -2.55 3.83 -8.04
C PHE A 126 -3.75 4.12 -8.94
N ALA A 127 -4.65 5.01 -8.52
CA ALA A 127 -5.76 5.41 -9.40
C ALA A 127 -5.31 6.29 -10.56
N GLU A 128 -4.23 7.03 -10.37
CA GLU A 128 -3.66 7.90 -11.39
C GLU A 128 -2.40 7.26 -11.97
N ARG A 129 -2.10 7.58 -13.23
CA ARG A 129 -0.88 7.11 -13.87
C ARG A 129 0.34 7.69 -13.16
N VAL A 130 1.23 6.82 -12.74
CA VAL A 130 2.50 7.19 -12.12
C VAL A 130 3.55 7.36 -13.23
N PRO A 131 4.54 8.25 -13.10
CA PRO A 131 5.65 8.30 -14.07
C PRO A 131 6.50 7.02 -14.05
N TYR A 132 7.01 6.59 -15.20
CA TYR A 132 7.83 5.37 -15.32
C TYR A 132 9.05 5.34 -14.39
N ALA A 133 9.78 6.45 -14.30
CA ALA A 133 10.94 6.58 -13.42
C ALA A 133 10.57 6.29 -11.94
N THR A 134 9.37 6.70 -11.55
CA THR A 134 8.83 6.45 -10.20
C THR A 134 8.45 4.98 -10.01
N MET A 135 7.79 4.35 -10.98
CA MET A 135 7.47 2.91 -10.95
C MET A 135 8.74 2.05 -10.91
N THR A 136 9.78 2.44 -11.65
CA THR A 136 11.09 1.79 -11.59
C THR A 136 11.71 1.92 -10.20
N ALA A 137 11.59 3.10 -9.57
CA ALA A 137 12.09 3.31 -8.22
C ALA A 137 11.32 2.50 -7.16
N TYR A 138 10.06 2.16 -7.41
CA TYR A 138 9.28 1.23 -6.60
C TYR A 138 9.74 -0.21 -6.77
N ALA A 139 9.93 -0.66 -8.01
CA ALA A 139 10.43 -2.00 -8.29
C ALA A 139 11.83 -2.25 -7.71
N LYS A 140 12.71 -1.23 -7.72
CA LYS A 140 14.05 -1.29 -7.10
C LYS A 140 14.03 -1.55 -5.59
N VAL A 141 12.92 -1.27 -4.91
CA VAL A 141 12.75 -1.58 -3.48
C VAL A 141 11.90 -2.84 -3.28
N GLY A 142 11.65 -3.63 -4.32
CA GLY A 142 10.83 -4.84 -4.26
C GLY A 142 9.34 -4.57 -4.05
N MET A 143 8.86 -3.35 -4.36
CA MET A 143 7.44 -3.03 -4.30
C MET A 143 6.79 -3.29 -5.66
N VAL A 144 5.81 -4.19 -5.70
CA VAL A 144 4.88 -4.35 -6.80
C VAL A 144 3.76 -3.34 -6.65
N ALA A 145 3.61 -2.50 -7.66
CA ALA A 145 2.51 -1.57 -7.76
C ALA A 145 1.99 -1.52 -9.19
N ILE A 146 0.71 -1.21 -9.32
CA ILE A 146 0.01 -1.15 -10.61
C ILE A 146 -0.88 0.08 -10.66
N HIS A 147 -1.37 0.41 -11.85
CA HIS A 147 -2.46 1.35 -12.01
C HIS A 147 -3.81 0.62 -11.88
N LEU A 148 -4.86 1.36 -11.52
CA LEU A 148 -6.20 0.82 -11.34
C LEU A 148 -6.76 0.17 -12.62
N ASP A 149 -6.43 0.71 -13.80
CA ASP A 149 -6.82 0.13 -15.10
C ASP A 149 -6.19 -1.24 -15.38
N ALA A 150 -5.02 -1.53 -14.80
CA ALA A 150 -4.34 -2.81 -14.91
C ALA A 150 -4.81 -3.85 -13.87
N LEU A 151 -5.63 -3.46 -12.89
CA LEU A 151 -6.07 -4.34 -11.80
C LEU A 151 -6.80 -5.59 -12.29
N PRO A 152 -7.77 -5.53 -13.23
CA PRO A 152 -8.44 -6.74 -13.73
C PRO A 152 -7.48 -7.79 -14.30
N GLN A 153 -6.48 -7.34 -15.07
CA GLN A 153 -5.44 -8.22 -15.62
C GLN A 153 -4.56 -8.82 -14.51
N TYR A 154 -4.22 -8.02 -13.50
CA TYR A 154 -3.45 -8.50 -12.35
C TYR A 154 -4.20 -9.57 -11.55
N LEU A 155 -5.52 -9.48 -11.42
CA LEU A 155 -6.32 -10.51 -10.75
C LEU A 155 -6.22 -11.87 -11.48
N HIS A 156 -6.23 -11.88 -12.81
CA HIS A 156 -5.99 -13.10 -13.58
C HIS A 156 -4.60 -13.66 -13.33
N TYR A 157 -3.58 -12.80 -13.21
CA TYR A 157 -2.23 -13.24 -12.87
C TYR A 157 -2.17 -13.91 -11.50
N ILE A 158 -2.79 -13.33 -10.48
CA ILE A 158 -2.86 -13.95 -9.15
C ILE A 158 -3.61 -15.28 -9.18
N GLN A 159 -4.67 -15.39 -9.98
CA GLN A 159 -5.33 -16.68 -10.18
C GLN A 159 -4.38 -17.71 -10.79
N PHE A 160 -3.70 -17.36 -11.89
CA PHE A 160 -2.76 -18.26 -12.56
C PHE A 160 -1.58 -18.66 -11.65
N THR A 161 -0.99 -17.74 -10.89
CA THR A 161 0.10 -18.09 -9.96
C THR A 161 -0.38 -19.06 -8.88
N ARG A 162 -1.60 -18.88 -8.36
CA ARG A 162 -2.21 -19.80 -7.37
C ARG A 162 -2.52 -21.19 -7.92
N TYR A 163 -2.72 -21.30 -9.24
CA TYR A 163 -2.81 -22.58 -9.93
C TYR A 163 -1.43 -23.18 -10.29
N GLY A 164 -0.34 -22.57 -9.84
CA GLY A 164 1.03 -23.04 -10.08
C GLY A 164 1.57 -22.69 -11.46
N LEU A 165 0.90 -21.81 -12.21
CA LEU A 165 1.40 -21.36 -13.50
C LEU A 165 2.47 -20.27 -13.30
N PRO A 166 3.61 -20.35 -14.01
CA PRO A 166 4.62 -19.31 -13.96
C PRO A 166 4.06 -18.04 -14.63
N VAL A 167 3.91 -16.96 -13.85
CA VAL A 167 3.50 -15.65 -14.37
C VAL A 167 4.65 -14.67 -14.20
N SER A 168 5.05 -14.05 -15.31
CA SER A 168 5.98 -12.92 -15.29
C SER A 168 5.20 -11.61 -15.26
N TRP A 169 5.60 -10.71 -14.36
CA TRP A 169 5.08 -9.35 -14.32
C TRP A 169 6.10 -8.42 -14.95
N ASN A 170 5.72 -7.79 -16.06
CA ASN A 170 6.49 -6.71 -16.66
C ASN A 170 5.94 -5.38 -16.14
N LEU A 171 6.83 -4.41 -15.90
CA LEU A 171 6.38 -3.04 -15.66
C LEU A 171 5.50 -2.59 -16.85
N PRO A 172 4.40 -1.83 -16.61
CA PRO A 172 3.42 -1.47 -17.64
C PRO A 172 3.93 -0.46 -18.69
N TYR A 173 5.25 -0.40 -18.91
CA TYR A 173 5.91 0.49 -19.86
C TYR A 173 6.75 -0.37 -20.81
N PRO A 174 6.36 -0.47 -22.08
CA PRO A 174 7.00 -1.36 -23.06
C PRO A 174 8.45 -0.99 -23.38
N GLU A 175 8.93 0.16 -22.91
CA GLU A 175 10.12 0.83 -23.42
C GLU A 175 11.45 0.17 -22.99
N HIS A 176 11.45 -0.75 -22.01
CA HIS A 176 12.71 -1.28 -21.45
C HIS A 176 12.72 -2.75 -20.96
N GLY A 177 11.77 -3.60 -21.35
CA GLY A 177 11.90 -5.07 -21.25
C GLY A 177 12.25 -5.67 -19.86
N SER A 178 11.97 -4.96 -18.77
CA SER A 178 12.33 -5.41 -17.42
C SER A 178 11.24 -6.33 -16.85
N SER A 179 11.49 -7.64 -16.84
CA SER A 179 10.60 -8.65 -16.28
C SER A 179 10.96 -8.99 -14.82
N PHE A 180 9.95 -9.07 -13.96
CA PHE A 180 10.08 -9.63 -12.61
C PHE A 180 9.28 -10.94 -12.53
N VAL A 181 9.86 -11.96 -11.91
CA VAL A 181 9.15 -13.22 -11.64
C VAL A 181 8.43 -13.06 -10.31
N LEU A 182 7.11 -13.25 -10.32
CA LEU A 182 6.33 -13.41 -9.09
C LEU A 182 6.53 -14.86 -8.63
N HIS A 183 7.30 -15.06 -7.57
CA HIS A 183 7.42 -16.35 -6.88
C HIS A 183 6.43 -16.43 -5.74
#